data_AF-A0A926GSM0-F1
#
_entry.id   AF-A0A926GSM0-F1
#
_cell.length_a   1.000
_cell.length_b   1.000
_cell.length_c   1.000
_cell.angle_alpha   90.00
_cell.angle_beta   90.00
_cell.angle_gamma   90.00
#
_symmetry.space_group_name_H-M   'P 1'
#
loop_
_entity.id
_entity.type
_entity.pdbx_description
1 polymer ?
#
loop_
_entity_poly.entity_id
_entity_poly.type
_entity_poly.pdbx_seq_one_letter_code
_entity_poly.pdbx_strand_id
1 'polypeptide(L)'
;NLAGQLFLQKITSGDAGSSYPVGIIAPNDFTAYAVLRMATGQGKVMGADYGLIGFDDDARSCALGLTTVRPPIEAMGEEAGRLLLRALHGEQGGLQVRLRSQVIPRASTDLPNREFPAGNSKVS
;
A
#
# COMPACT_ATOMS: atom_id res chain seq x y z
N ASN A 1 -0.04 -17.32 12.71
CA ASN A 1 -1.32 -17.26 13.46
C ASN A 1 -2.46 -17.52 12.46
N LEU A 2 -3.66 -17.85 12.94
CA LEU A 2 -4.81 -18.19 12.07
C LEU A 2 -5.16 -17.07 11.08
N ALA A 3 -5.03 -15.80 11.51
CA ALA A 3 -5.25 -14.64 10.65
C ALA A 3 -4.33 -14.60 9.41
N GLY A 4 -3.03 -14.92 9.58
CA GLY A 4 -2.10 -15.00 8.45
C GLY A 4 -2.41 -16.15 7.50
N GLN A 5 -2.93 -17.27 7.99
CA GLN A 5 -3.33 -18.41 7.15
C GLN A 5 -4.61 -18.12 6.35
N LEU A 6 -5.61 -17.47 6.95
CA LEU A 6 -6.84 -17.07 6.25
C LEU A 6 -6.56 -16.00 5.17
N PHE A 7 -5.64 -15.07 5.46
CA PHE A 7 -5.18 -14.09 4.49
C PHE A 7 -4.49 -14.76 3.30
N LEU A 8 -3.60 -15.73 3.55
CA LEU A 8 -2.96 -16.51 2.49
C LEU A 8 -3.97 -17.34 1.70
N GLN A 9 -4.94 -17.96 2.38
CA GLN A 9 -6.04 -18.68 1.73
C GLN A 9 -6.79 -17.76 0.76
N LYS A 10 -7.05 -16.50 1.12
CA LYS A 10 -7.72 -15.54 0.23
C LYS A 10 -6.87 -15.18 -1.00
N ILE A 11 -5.54 -15.09 -0.86
CA ILE A 11 -4.61 -14.87 -1.97
C ILE A 11 -4.53 -16.10 -2.89
N THR A 12 -4.59 -17.31 -2.31
CA THR A 12 -4.45 -18.57 -3.06
C THR A 12 -5.74 -19.06 -3.69
N SER A 13 -6.86 -18.87 -3.00
CA SER A 13 -8.17 -19.43 -3.32
C SER A 13 -9.03 -18.42 -4.05
N GLY A 14 -8.43 -17.58 -4.91
CA GLY A 14 -9.15 -16.58 -5.72
C GLY A 14 -10.52 -17.15 -6.05
N ASP A 15 -11.58 -16.47 -5.53
CA ASP A 15 -12.93 -17.07 -5.43
C ASP A 15 -13.19 -17.87 -6.69
N ALA A 16 -13.73 -19.08 -6.60
CA ALA A 16 -13.88 -19.99 -7.74
C ALA A 16 -14.71 -19.43 -8.93
N GLY A 17 -15.10 -18.14 -8.90
CA GLY A 17 -15.61 -17.33 -10.01
C GLY A 17 -14.97 -15.94 -10.22
N SER A 18 -13.85 -15.58 -9.58
CA SER A 18 -13.14 -14.30 -9.79
C SER A 18 -11.84 -14.52 -10.57
N SER A 19 -11.80 -14.05 -11.82
CA SER A 19 -10.61 -14.12 -12.71
C SER A 19 -9.47 -13.17 -12.31
N TYR A 20 -9.64 -12.42 -11.21
CA TYR A 20 -8.78 -11.29 -10.90
C TYR A 20 -7.73 -11.58 -9.84
N PRO A 21 -6.49 -11.07 -10.01
CA PRO A 21 -5.49 -11.09 -8.97
C PRO A 21 -5.97 -10.32 -7.73
N VAL A 22 -5.62 -10.81 -6.54
CA VAL A 22 -5.88 -10.09 -5.29
C VAL A 22 -4.89 -8.92 -5.17
N GLY A 23 -5.39 -7.72 -4.85
CA GLY A 23 -4.58 -6.57 -4.48
C GLY A 23 -4.54 -6.39 -2.95
N ILE A 24 -3.35 -6.13 -2.41
CA ILE A 24 -3.12 -5.95 -0.97
C ILE A 24 -2.53 -4.57 -0.72
N ILE A 25 -3.07 -3.85 0.26
CA ILE A 25 -2.50 -2.61 0.78
C ILE A 25 -2.06 -2.88 2.21
N ALA A 26 -0.76 -2.91 2.44
CA ALA A 26 -0.17 -3.08 3.75
C ALA A 26 -0.09 -1.72 4.48
N PRO A 27 -0.23 -1.69 5.82
CA PRO A 27 -0.16 -0.45 6.59
C PRO A 27 1.25 0.18 6.62
N ASN A 28 2.28 -0.62 6.36
CA ASN A 28 3.68 -0.19 6.21
C ASN A 28 4.48 -1.22 5.41
N ASP A 29 5.67 -0.81 4.98
CA ASP A 29 6.61 -1.63 4.21
C ASP A 29 7.03 -2.89 4.99
N PHE A 30 7.20 -2.81 6.32
CA PHE A 30 7.50 -3.99 7.15
C PHE A 30 6.42 -5.08 7.07
N THR A 31 5.15 -4.68 7.10
CA THR A 31 4.02 -5.61 6.97
C THR A 31 3.96 -6.15 5.55
N ALA A 32 4.24 -5.34 4.54
CA ALA A 32 4.36 -5.79 3.16
C ALA A 32 5.45 -6.85 3.00
N TYR A 33 6.59 -6.71 3.68
CA TYR A 33 7.66 -7.73 3.67
C TYR A 33 7.22 -9.03 4.31
N ALA A 34 6.43 -8.98 5.38
CA ALA A 34 5.87 -10.19 5.98
C ALA A 34 4.93 -10.90 4.99
N VAL A 35 4.07 -10.15 4.29
CA VAL A 35 3.21 -10.68 3.23
C VAL A 35 4.03 -11.33 2.11
N LEU A 36 5.03 -10.61 1.59
CA LEU A 36 5.92 -11.12 0.55
C LEU A 36 6.58 -12.44 0.99
N ARG A 37 7.19 -12.48 2.18
CA ARG A 37 7.83 -13.68 2.71
C ARG A 37 6.87 -14.87 2.80
N MET A 38 5.65 -14.65 3.26
CA MET A 38 4.65 -15.73 3.38
C MET A 38 4.18 -16.23 2.00
N ALA A 39 3.92 -15.31 1.07
CA ALA A 39 3.48 -15.64 -0.28
C ALA A 39 4.58 -16.38 -1.07
N THR A 40 5.84 -15.92 -0.97
CA THR A 40 7.00 -16.62 -1.55
C THR A 40 7.17 -18.02 -0.95
N GLY A 41 6.92 -18.20 0.35
CA GLY A 41 6.91 -19.52 0.99
C GLY A 41 5.85 -20.49 0.42
N GLN A 42 4.88 -19.99 -0.33
CA GLN A 42 3.86 -20.77 -1.04
C GLN A 42 4.06 -20.78 -2.56
N GLY A 43 5.21 -20.30 -3.06
CA GLY A 43 5.53 -20.26 -4.48
C GLY A 43 4.75 -19.20 -5.28
N LYS A 44 4.12 -18.22 -4.61
CA LYS A 44 3.42 -17.11 -5.27
C LYS A 44 4.39 -16.00 -5.64
N VAL A 45 4.14 -15.38 -6.79
CA VAL A 45 4.97 -14.33 -7.38
C VAL A 45 4.26 -12.99 -7.27
N MET A 46 4.84 -12.09 -6.49
CA MET A 46 4.39 -10.69 -6.37
C MET A 46 4.43 -10.00 -7.73
N GLY A 47 3.40 -9.20 -8.06
CA GLY A 47 3.28 -8.53 -9.36
C GLY A 47 2.80 -9.45 -10.49
N ALA A 48 2.67 -10.77 -10.26
CA ALA A 48 2.09 -11.69 -11.24
C ALA A 48 0.82 -12.37 -10.72
N ASP A 49 0.91 -12.98 -9.53
CA ASP A 49 -0.20 -13.68 -8.89
C ASP A 49 -1.05 -12.75 -8.00
N TYR A 50 -0.42 -11.71 -7.46
CA TYR A 50 -1.06 -10.74 -6.57
C TYR A 50 -0.35 -9.38 -6.61
N GLY A 51 -1.12 -8.33 -6.39
CA GLY A 51 -0.61 -6.97 -6.24
C GLY A 51 -0.32 -6.65 -4.78
N LEU A 52 0.74 -5.90 -4.52
CA LEU A 52 1.09 -5.47 -3.16
C LEU A 52 1.55 -4.01 -3.13
N ILE A 53 0.97 -3.21 -2.25
CA ILE A 53 1.37 -1.84 -1.97
C ILE A 53 1.78 -1.74 -0.50
N GLY A 54 2.93 -1.13 -0.24
CA GLY A 54 3.40 -0.76 1.10
C GLY A 54 3.20 0.74 1.43
N PHE A 55 3.83 1.17 2.51
CA PHE A 55 3.86 2.55 2.97
C PHE A 55 5.19 2.80 3.70
N ASP A 56 5.83 3.94 3.45
CA ASP A 56 7.10 4.49 4.01
C ASP A 56 8.16 4.75 2.94
N ASP A 57 8.26 3.89 1.93
CA ASP A 57 9.32 3.91 0.91
C ASP A 57 10.74 3.79 1.45
N ASP A 58 10.97 2.78 2.29
CA ASP A 58 12.30 2.51 2.80
C ASP A 58 13.25 1.97 1.71
N ALA A 59 14.56 1.90 1.97
CA ALA A 59 15.54 1.41 0.99
C ALA A 59 15.31 -0.05 0.55
N ARG A 60 14.76 -0.88 1.44
CA ARG A 60 14.45 -2.29 1.16
C ARG A 60 13.25 -2.41 0.22
N SER A 61 12.31 -1.47 0.25
CA SER A 61 11.15 -1.46 -0.63
C SER A 61 11.60 -1.34 -2.09
N CYS A 62 12.61 -0.50 -2.35
CA CYS A 62 13.24 -0.35 -3.65
C CYS A 62 13.93 -1.65 -4.09
N ALA A 63 14.73 -2.26 -3.21
CA ALA A 63 15.45 -3.50 -3.51
C ALA A 63 14.52 -4.69 -3.82
N LEU A 64 13.33 -4.71 -3.21
CA LEU A 64 12.33 -5.75 -3.42
C LEU A 64 11.34 -5.45 -4.56
N GLY A 65 11.45 -4.29 -5.20
CA GLY A 65 10.51 -3.87 -6.24
C GLY A 65 9.08 -3.64 -5.71
N LEU A 66 8.95 -3.24 -4.45
CA LEU A 66 7.67 -2.98 -3.79
C LEU A 66 7.15 -1.57 -4.11
N THR A 67 6.01 -1.46 -4.76
CA THR A 67 5.20 -0.25 -4.86
C THR A 67 4.81 0.21 -3.46
N THR A 68 4.96 1.49 -3.17
CA THR A 68 4.74 2.01 -1.81
C THR A 68 4.32 3.48 -1.84
N VAL A 69 3.68 3.92 -0.77
CA VAL A 69 3.34 5.32 -0.56
C VAL A 69 4.47 5.98 0.22
N ARG A 70 5.16 6.95 -0.39
CA ARG A 70 6.17 7.78 0.26
C ARG A 70 5.51 8.95 0.98
N PRO A 71 5.52 9.01 2.32
CA PRO A 71 5.07 10.17 3.07
C PRO A 71 6.03 11.37 2.88
N PRO A 72 5.54 12.61 2.94
CA PRO A 72 6.37 13.80 2.82
C PRO A 72 7.02 14.16 4.16
N ILE A 73 7.94 13.32 4.65
CA ILE A 73 8.49 13.39 6.02
C ILE A 73 9.12 14.76 6.33
N GLU A 74 9.83 15.36 5.39
CA GLU A 74 10.44 16.69 5.57
C GLU A 74 9.38 17.77 5.81
N ALA A 75 8.36 17.83 4.95
CA ALA A 75 7.26 18.79 5.08
C ALA A 75 6.42 18.53 6.35
N MET A 76 6.28 17.26 6.77
CA MET A 76 5.64 16.92 8.05
C MET A 76 6.40 17.53 9.23
N GLY A 77 7.73 17.42 9.23
CA GLY A 77 8.59 18.00 10.27
C GLY A 77 8.53 19.52 10.28
N GLU A 78 8.64 20.15 9.11
CA GLU A 78 8.52 21.61 8.96
C GLU A 78 7.19 22.13 9.50
N GLU A 79 6.09 21.49 9.11
CA GLU A 79 4.76 21.92 9.52
C GLU A 79 4.49 21.65 10.99
N ALA A 80 4.98 20.53 11.54
CA ALA A 80 4.91 20.27 12.97
C ALA A 80 5.66 21.34 13.77
N GLY A 81 6.86 21.75 13.33
CA GLY A 81 7.62 22.83 13.94
C GLY A 81 6.87 24.17 13.87
N ARG A 82 6.29 24.49 12.71
CA ARG A 82 5.46 25.70 12.52
C ARG A 82 4.26 25.72 13.47
N LEU A 83 3.53 24.62 13.58
CA LEU A 83 2.37 24.51 14.48
C LEU A 83 2.79 24.65 15.95
N LEU A 84 3.92 24.07 16.35
CA LEU A 84 4.45 24.21 17.71
C LEU A 84 4.77 25.67 18.05
N LEU A 85 5.47 26.39 17.17
CA LEU A 85 5.81 27.81 17.40
C LEU A 85 4.56 28.68 17.53
N ARG A 86 3.55 28.45 16.69
CA ARG A 86 2.26 29.16 16.78
C ARG A 86 1.56 28.91 18.12
N ALA A 87 1.55 27.65 18.56
CA ALA A 87 0.98 27.29 19.86
C ALA A 87 1.71 27.98 21.03
N LEU A 88 3.05 28.06 20.99
CA LEU A 88 3.85 28.76 22.00
C LEU A 88 3.56 30.26 22.04
N HIS A 89 3.20 30.89 20.92
CA HIS A 89 2.79 32.30 20.86
C HIS A 89 1.31 32.53 21.21
N GLY A 90 0.58 31.50 21.63
CA GLY A 90 -0.83 31.61 22.01
C GLY A 90 -1.78 31.79 20.81
N GLU A 91 -1.33 31.50 19.59
CA GLU A 91 -2.21 31.58 18.41
C GLU A 91 -3.29 30.49 18.46
N GLN A 92 -4.54 30.90 18.31
CA GLN A 92 -5.69 30.01 18.17
C GLN A 92 -5.89 29.66 16.69
N GLY A 93 -5.89 28.37 16.32
CA GLY A 93 -6.09 27.94 14.94
C GLY A 93 -6.05 26.42 14.75
N GLY A 94 -6.48 25.95 13.58
CA GLY A 94 -6.58 24.52 13.27
C GLY A 94 -5.24 23.79 13.39
N LEU A 95 -5.23 22.72 14.21
CA LEU A 95 -4.08 21.83 14.45
C LEU A 95 -3.90 20.77 13.35
N GLN A 96 -4.65 20.86 12.26
CA GLN A 96 -4.64 19.85 11.20
C GLN A 96 -4.15 20.46 9.89
N VAL A 97 -3.09 19.85 9.35
CA VAL A 97 -2.54 20.19 8.03
C VAL A 97 -2.54 18.92 7.19
N ARG A 98 -2.96 19.04 5.93
CA ARG A 98 -2.98 17.92 4.98
C ARG A 98 -1.82 18.05 4.01
N LEU A 99 -0.89 17.11 4.09
CA LEU A 99 0.25 17.02 3.19
C LEU A 99 0.01 15.89 2.16
N ARG A 100 0.60 16.03 0.98
CA ARG A 100 0.41 15.06 -0.11
C ARG A 100 1.54 14.03 -0.10
N SER A 101 1.18 12.77 0.10
CA SER A 101 2.07 11.63 -0.16
C SER A 101 2.14 11.32 -1.65
N GLN A 102 3.20 10.62 -2.05
CA GLN A 102 3.40 10.18 -3.42
C GLN A 102 3.34 8.65 -3.48
N VAL A 103 2.63 8.10 -4.47
CA VAL A 103 2.75 6.67 -4.80
C VAL A 103 4.00 6.50 -5.64
N ILE A 104 4.84 5.53 -5.28
CA ILE A 104 6.06 5.16 -5.99
C ILE A 104 5.81 3.78 -6.65
N PRO A 105 5.39 3.74 -7.93
CA PRO A 105 5.10 2.49 -8.61
C PRO A 105 6.37 1.66 -8.87
N ARG A 106 6.28 0.35 -8.64
CA ARG A 106 7.32 -0.65 -8.91
C ARG A 106 6.68 -1.98 -9.37
N ALA A 107 7.49 -3.02 -9.47
CA ALA A 107 7.09 -4.33 -10.00
C ALA A 107 5.93 -5.00 -9.23
N SER A 108 5.75 -4.71 -7.94
CA SER A 108 4.70 -5.35 -7.13
C SER A 108 3.26 -5.00 -7.53
N THR A 109 3.07 -4.02 -8.41
CA THR A 109 1.76 -3.64 -8.97
C THR A 109 1.69 -3.78 -10.48
N ASP A 110 2.71 -4.38 -11.11
CA ASP A 110 2.78 -4.59 -12.57
C ASP A 110 2.05 -5.88 -12.99
N LEU A 111 0.78 -5.99 -12.58
CA LEU A 111 -0.04 -7.17 -12.86
C LEU A 111 -0.33 -7.29 -14.36
N PRO A 112 -0.22 -8.50 -14.95
CA PRO A 112 -0.58 -8.70 -16.35
C PRO A 112 -2.04 -8.27 -16.56
N ASN A 113 -2.27 -7.46 -17.59
CA ASN A 113 -3.57 -6.89 -17.92
C ASN A 113 -4.57 -8.03 -18.21
N ARG A 114 -5.32 -8.47 -17.20
CA ARG A 114 -6.48 -9.34 -17.39
C ARG A 114 -7.65 -8.41 -17.66
N GLU A 115 -8.25 -8.53 -18.85
CA GLU A 115 -9.41 -7.75 -19.24
C GLU A 115 -10.45 -7.77 -18.11
N PHE A 116 -10.71 -6.61 -17.52
CA PHE A 116 -11.85 -6.44 -16.65
C PHE A 116 -13.10 -6.58 -17.54
N PRO A 117 -14.00 -7.58 -17.34
CA PRO A 117 -15.25 -7.60 -18.08
C PRO A 117 -15.92 -6.26 -17.88
N ALA A 118 -16.28 -5.61 -18.98
CA ALA A 118 -16.96 -4.32 -18.96
C ALA A 118 -18.16 -4.41 -18.01
N GLY A 119 -18.01 -3.82 -16.82
CA GLY A 119 -19.13 -3.65 -15.91
C GLY A 119 -20.16 -2.81 -16.64
N ASN A 120 -21.38 -3.30 -16.78
CA ASN A 120 -22.48 -2.59 -17.43
C ASN A 120 -22.55 -1.15 -16.92
N SER A 121 -22.11 -0.22 -17.76
CA SER A 121 -22.32 1.21 -17.58
C SER A 121 -23.80 1.49 -17.81
N LYS A 122 -24.56 1.43 -16.72
CA LYS A 122 -25.75 2.24 -16.53
C LYS A 122 -25.68 2.81 -15.13
N VAL A 123 -25.03 3.95 -15.00
CA VAL A 123 -25.36 4.91 -13.96
C VAL A 123 -26.10 6.02 -14.69
N SER A 124 -27.41 6.04 -14.48
CA SER A 124 -28.34 7.10 -14.87
C SER A 124 -28.13 8.36 -14.03
#